data_AF-A0A939RAD4-F1
#
_entry.id   AF-A0A939RAD4-F1
#
_cell.length_a   1.000
_cell.length_b   1.000
_cell.length_c   1.000
_cell.angle_alpha   90.00
_cell.angle_beta   90.00
_cell.angle_gamma   90.00
#
_symmetry.space_group_name_H-M   'P 1'
#
loop_
_entity.id
_entity.type
_entity.pdbx_description
1 polymer ?
#
loop_
_entity_poly.entity_id
_entity_poly.type
_entity_poly.pdbx_seq_one_letter_code
_entity_poly.pdbx_strand_id
1 'polypeptide(L)'
;MPYILISVLLFTAWLCYTIKKSSRESAKDSADFWARESESLMTPRKSIDDVVFITIPKEIIPKKVVYTPPEKEDRDEATDDPGVSDCDEYDEDEEDEEENTLEAAYECINTLSSELRSLSKAKIADLSEYTNTDLRLKYGTPNFTMLSTADTNYTRLVQMMPALVSSLREVGMNAEADRLLDFCDENSITSGKIRNLR
;
A
#
# COMPACT_ATOMS: atom_id res chain seq x y z
N MET A 1 54.26 -12.92 -29.83
CA MET A 1 53.97 -12.64 -28.40
C MET A 1 54.01 -11.17 -27.94
N PRO A 2 54.57 -10.14 -28.64
CA PRO A 2 54.56 -8.76 -28.11
C PRO A 2 53.19 -8.05 -28.20
N TYR A 3 52.33 -8.46 -29.12
CA TYR A 3 51.02 -7.82 -29.34
C TYR A 3 50.02 -7.99 -28.19
N ILE A 4 50.16 -9.04 -27.37
CA ILE A 4 49.29 -9.30 -26.21
C ILE A 4 49.54 -8.25 -25.10
N LEU A 5 50.80 -7.84 -24.90
CA LEU A 5 51.12 -6.80 -23.91
C LEU A 5 50.57 -5.44 -24.35
N ILE A 6 50.65 -5.14 -25.65
CA ILE A 6 50.12 -3.89 -26.21
C ILE A 6 48.59 -3.85 -26.09
N SER A 7 47.88 -4.95 -26.37
CA SER A 7 46.42 -4.99 -26.23
C SER A 7 45.96 -4.83 -24.77
N VAL A 8 46.67 -5.45 -23.82
CA VAL A 8 46.40 -5.29 -22.38
C VAL A 8 46.61 -3.84 -21.94
N LEU A 9 47.68 -3.18 -22.39
CA LEU A 9 47.95 -1.77 -22.05
C LEU A 9 46.91 -0.80 -22.65
N LEU A 10 46.46 -1.04 -23.88
CA LEU A 10 45.40 -0.25 -24.49
C LEU A 10 44.07 -0.44 -23.77
N PHE A 11 43.75 -1.67 -23.38
CA PHE A 11 42.54 -2.00 -22.62
C PHE A 11 42.56 -1.40 -21.21
N THR A 12 43.67 -1.47 -20.49
CA THR A 12 43.79 -0.89 -19.13
C THR A 12 43.72 0.63 -19.16
N ALA A 13 44.33 1.28 -20.15
CA ALA A 13 44.22 2.71 -20.34
C ALA A 13 42.78 3.14 -20.68
N TRP A 14 42.09 2.38 -21.55
CA TRP A 14 40.69 2.61 -21.87
C TRP A 14 39.76 2.40 -20.66
N LEU A 15 39.95 1.32 -19.88
CA LEU A 15 39.22 1.10 -18.63
C LEU A 15 39.42 2.24 -17.64
N CYS A 16 40.66 2.66 -17.38
CA CYS A 16 40.95 3.80 -16.51
C CYS A 16 40.30 5.10 -16.99
N TYR A 17 40.26 5.33 -18.31
CA TYR A 17 39.56 6.47 -18.89
C TYR A 17 38.05 6.38 -18.65
N THR A 18 37.42 5.22 -18.86
CA THR A 18 35.97 5.05 -18.61
C THR A 18 35.60 5.26 -17.14
N ILE A 19 36.40 4.72 -16.21
CA ILE A 19 36.21 4.89 -14.76
C ILE A 19 36.38 6.37 -14.37
N LYS A 20 37.41 7.06 -14.88
CA LYS A 20 37.61 8.50 -14.60
C LYS A 20 36.53 9.37 -15.23
N LYS A 21 36.07 9.06 -16.44
CA LYS A 21 34.98 9.79 -17.11
C LYS A 21 33.70 9.65 -16.30
N SER A 22 33.32 8.42 -15.96
CA SER A 22 32.16 8.13 -15.10
C SER A 22 32.28 8.85 -13.75
N SER A 23 33.44 8.80 -13.09
CA SER A 23 33.66 9.49 -11.81
C SER A 23 33.51 11.01 -11.90
N ARG A 24 33.98 11.64 -12.98
CA ARG A 24 33.80 13.08 -13.21
C ARG A 24 32.35 13.45 -13.48
N GLU A 25 31.61 12.59 -14.15
CA GLU A 25 30.18 12.76 -14.45
C GLU A 25 29.37 12.64 -13.16
N SER A 26 29.56 11.57 -12.38
CA SER A 26 28.91 11.40 -11.07
C SER A 26 29.25 12.51 -10.08
N ALA A 27 30.46 13.08 -10.13
CA ALA A 27 30.84 14.21 -9.28
C ALA A 27 30.09 15.50 -9.66
N LYS A 28 29.84 15.74 -10.95
CA LYS A 28 29.02 16.87 -11.42
C LYS A 28 27.56 16.67 -11.04
N ASP A 29 27.01 15.50 -11.31
CA ASP A 29 25.61 15.18 -10.98
C ASP A 29 25.35 15.33 -9.48
N SER A 30 26.29 14.89 -8.64
CA SER A 30 26.22 15.09 -7.19
C SER A 30 26.28 16.57 -6.81
N ALA A 31 27.16 17.36 -7.42
CA ALA A 31 27.27 18.78 -7.14
C ALA A 31 25.98 19.53 -7.54
N ASP A 32 25.41 19.21 -8.70
CA ASP A 32 24.15 19.79 -9.18
C ASP A 32 22.98 19.37 -8.27
N PHE A 33 22.95 18.11 -7.82
CA PHE A 33 21.99 17.62 -6.83
C PHE A 33 22.08 18.40 -5.52
N TRP A 34 23.28 18.55 -4.94
CA TRP A 34 23.48 19.28 -3.69
C TRP A 34 23.14 20.76 -3.81
N ALA A 35 23.46 21.39 -4.94
CA ALA A 35 23.09 22.77 -5.21
C ALA A 35 21.56 22.94 -5.21
N ARG A 36 20.85 22.07 -5.95
CA ARG A 36 19.38 22.07 -6.00
C ARG A 36 18.74 21.76 -4.64
N GLU A 37 19.27 20.80 -3.90
CA GLU A 37 18.76 20.48 -2.56
C GLU A 37 18.93 21.67 -1.62
N SER A 38 20.09 22.33 -1.65
CA SER A 38 20.35 23.52 -0.83
C SER A 38 19.41 24.68 -1.16
N GLU A 39 19.12 24.91 -2.44
CA GLU A 39 18.17 25.92 -2.90
C GLU A 39 16.75 25.62 -2.38
N SER A 40 16.36 24.35 -2.43
CA SER A 40 15.04 23.91 -1.96
C SER A 40 14.83 24.16 -0.46
N LEU A 41 15.88 24.03 0.36
CA LEU A 41 15.84 24.25 1.81
C LEU A 41 15.67 25.73 2.18
N MET A 42 15.99 26.65 1.26
CA MET A 42 15.89 28.09 1.46
C MET A 42 14.62 28.69 0.84
N THR A 43 13.78 27.86 0.21
CA THR A 43 12.63 28.35 -0.53
C THR A 43 11.55 28.86 0.43
N PRO A 44 11.12 30.14 0.32
CA PRO A 44 10.10 30.70 1.19
C PRO A 44 8.73 30.02 0.93
N ARG A 45 7.79 30.23 1.85
CA ARG A 45 6.42 29.69 1.70
C ARG A 45 5.80 30.18 0.38
N LYS A 46 5.20 29.24 -0.36
CA LYS A 46 4.41 29.49 -1.57
C LYS A 46 2.97 29.00 -1.38
N SER A 47 2.08 29.33 -2.32
CA SER A 47 0.69 28.83 -2.31
C SER A 47 0.66 27.31 -2.52
N ILE A 48 -0.38 26.67 -1.99
CA ILE A 48 -0.68 25.24 -2.11
C ILE A 48 -2.07 24.99 -2.72
N ASP A 49 -2.65 26.03 -3.34
CA ASP A 49 -4.05 25.99 -3.79
C ASP A 49 -4.26 25.06 -5.00
N ASP A 50 -3.19 24.72 -5.71
CA ASP A 50 -3.16 23.75 -6.80
C ASP A 50 -3.03 22.29 -6.33
N VAL A 51 -2.83 22.05 -5.03
CA VAL A 51 -2.75 20.69 -4.48
C VAL A 51 -4.16 20.11 -4.37
N VAL A 52 -4.41 19.02 -5.10
CA VAL A 52 -5.67 18.28 -5.07
C VAL A 52 -5.68 17.37 -3.85
N PHE A 53 -6.49 17.70 -2.84
CA PHE A 53 -6.68 16.86 -1.66
C PHE A 53 -7.83 15.88 -1.84
N ILE A 54 -7.58 14.62 -1.53
CA ILE A 54 -8.58 13.56 -1.51
C ILE A 54 -9.36 13.65 -0.20
N THR A 55 -10.68 13.61 -0.30
CA THR A 55 -11.58 13.56 0.85
C THR A 55 -12.31 12.23 0.84
N ILE A 56 -12.20 11.48 1.94
CA ILE A 56 -12.85 10.17 2.09
C ILE A 56 -14.26 10.41 2.65
N PRO A 57 -15.33 10.10 1.89
CA PRO A 57 -16.70 10.19 2.38
C PRO A 57 -16.90 9.25 3.58
N LYS A 58 -17.78 9.61 4.51
CA LYS A 58 -18.04 8.76 5.69
C LYS A 58 -18.87 7.53 5.34
N GLU A 59 -19.56 7.59 4.20
CA GLU A 59 -20.51 6.61 3.70
C GLU A 59 -19.81 5.36 3.16
N ILE A 60 -18.57 5.50 2.70
CA ILE A 60 -17.76 4.38 2.18
C ILE A 60 -16.97 3.64 3.25
N ILE A 61 -16.90 4.20 4.47
CA ILE A 61 -16.16 3.58 5.58
C ILE A 61 -17.02 2.43 6.11
N PRO A 62 -16.53 1.17 6.09
CA PRO A 62 -17.27 0.05 6.62
C PRO A 62 -17.66 0.27 8.08
N LYS A 63 -18.87 -0.19 8.42
CA LYS A 63 -19.33 -0.14 9.81
C LYS A 63 -18.57 -1.18 10.62
N LYS A 64 -18.49 -0.97 11.94
CA LYS A 64 -17.91 -1.98 12.83
C LYS A 64 -18.73 -3.27 12.69
N VAL A 65 -18.07 -4.36 12.37
CA VAL A 65 -18.69 -5.68 12.22
C VAL A 65 -18.36 -6.51 13.47
N VAL A 66 -19.31 -7.28 13.97
CA VAL A 66 -19.10 -8.18 15.12
C VAL A 66 -19.19 -9.59 14.59
N TYR A 67 -18.16 -10.41 14.85
CA TYR A 67 -18.22 -11.83 14.57
C TYR A 67 -19.27 -12.47 15.50
N THR A 68 -20.25 -13.14 14.90
CA THR A 68 -21.16 -14.03 15.61
C THR A 68 -20.93 -15.41 15.03
N PRO A 69 -20.38 -16.36 15.82
CA PRO A 69 -20.30 -17.74 15.41
C PRO A 69 -21.66 -18.23 14.91
N PRO A 70 -21.73 -18.98 13.80
CA PRO A 70 -22.96 -19.64 13.42
C PRO A 70 -23.40 -20.53 14.59
N GLU A 71 -24.64 -20.35 15.08
CA GLU A 71 -25.21 -21.27 16.07
C GLU A 71 -25.14 -22.68 15.47
N LYS A 72 -24.45 -23.61 16.14
CA LYS A 72 -24.45 -25.02 15.75
C LYS A 72 -25.91 -25.45 15.77
N GLU A 73 -26.46 -25.78 14.60
CA GLU A 73 -27.81 -26.30 14.49
C GLU A 73 -27.79 -27.64 15.23
N ASP A 74 -28.34 -27.68 16.46
CA ASP A 74 -28.50 -28.90 17.24
C ASP A 74 -29.29 -29.88 16.39
N ARG A 75 -28.59 -30.78 15.68
CA ARG A 75 -29.20 -31.88 14.97
C ARG A 75 -29.86 -32.73 16.03
N ASP A 76 -31.19 -32.67 16.11
CA ASP A 76 -32.00 -33.55 16.95
C ASP A 76 -31.69 -35.02 16.58
N GLU A 77 -30.75 -35.62 17.32
CA GLU A 77 -30.39 -37.03 17.29
C GLU A 77 -31.53 -37.84 17.89
N ALA A 78 -32.52 -38.18 17.07
CA ALA A 78 -33.53 -39.16 17.41
C ALA A 78 -34.01 -39.93 16.17
N THR A 79 -33.10 -40.71 15.56
CA THR A 79 -33.50 -41.89 14.78
C THR A 79 -32.74 -43.10 15.29
N ASP A 80 -33.47 -43.88 16.09
CA ASP A 80 -33.10 -45.20 16.59
C ASP A 80 -33.07 -46.18 15.39
N ASP A 81 -31.93 -46.27 14.69
CA ASP A 81 -31.66 -47.32 13.69
C ASP A 81 -30.33 -48.02 14.01
N PRO A 82 -30.35 -49.29 14.48
CA PRO A 82 -29.14 -50.03 14.80
C PRO A 82 -28.65 -50.72 13.52
N GLY A 83 -27.82 -50.03 12.74
CA GLY A 83 -27.35 -50.62 11.49
C GLY A 83 -26.21 -49.88 10.81
N VAL A 84 -25.00 -50.43 11.01
CA VAL A 84 -23.79 -50.24 10.20
C VAL A 84 -22.88 -49.09 10.65
N SER A 85 -21.82 -49.53 11.33
CA SER A 85 -20.53 -48.88 11.47
C SER A 85 -19.92 -48.54 10.11
N ASP A 86 -19.67 -47.26 9.89
CA ASP A 86 -18.38 -46.76 9.43
C ASP A 86 -18.11 -45.50 10.27
N CYS A 87 -17.16 -45.59 11.19
CA CYS A 87 -16.68 -44.44 11.94
C CYS A 87 -15.71 -43.69 11.05
N ASP A 88 -16.25 -42.82 10.19
CA ASP A 88 -15.51 -41.68 9.68
C ASP A 88 -15.21 -40.78 10.88
N GLU A 89 -13.92 -40.66 11.19
CA GLU A 89 -13.38 -39.72 12.17
C GLU A 89 -13.71 -38.32 11.64
N TYR A 90 -14.66 -37.64 12.28
CA TYR A 90 -14.92 -36.23 12.02
C TYR A 90 -13.74 -35.46 12.61
N ASP A 91 -12.84 -34.97 11.76
CA ASP A 91 -11.69 -34.16 12.17
C ASP A 91 -12.19 -32.80 12.72
N GLU A 92 -12.26 -32.68 14.05
CA GLU A 92 -12.58 -31.42 14.76
C GLU A 92 -11.60 -30.28 14.37
N ASP A 93 -10.40 -30.64 13.91
CA ASP A 93 -9.35 -29.71 13.49
C ASP A 93 -9.74 -28.85 12.26
N GLU A 94 -10.66 -29.29 11.38
CA GLU A 94 -11.08 -28.51 10.19
C GLU A 94 -12.08 -27.39 10.52
N GLU A 95 -13.04 -27.60 11.45
CA GLU A 95 -14.00 -26.55 11.85
C GLU A 95 -13.30 -25.41 12.60
N ASP A 96 -12.33 -25.73 13.45
CA ASP A 96 -11.59 -24.75 14.25
C ASP A 96 -10.66 -23.86 13.39
N GLU A 97 -10.11 -24.38 12.29
CA GLU A 97 -9.30 -23.60 11.35
C GLU A 97 -10.16 -22.59 10.56
N GLU A 98 -11.33 -23.00 10.06
CA GLU A 98 -12.19 -22.13 9.26
C GLU A 98 -12.83 -21.01 10.12
N GLU A 99 -13.25 -21.31 11.36
CA GLU A 99 -13.74 -20.34 12.34
C GLU A 99 -12.66 -19.31 12.73
N ASN A 100 -11.42 -19.75 12.94
CA ASN A 100 -10.28 -18.87 13.25
C ASN A 100 -9.90 -17.94 12.07
N THR A 101 -10.00 -18.42 10.83
CA THR A 101 -9.73 -17.59 9.64
C THR A 101 -10.78 -16.50 9.45
N LEU A 102 -12.05 -16.81 9.73
CA LEU A 102 -13.13 -15.85 9.62
C LEU A 102 -13.05 -14.80 10.73
N GLU A 103 -12.82 -15.19 11.98
CA GLU A 103 -12.63 -14.24 13.10
C GLU A 103 -11.49 -13.24 12.82
N ALA A 104 -10.36 -13.73 12.29
CA ALA A 104 -9.24 -12.89 11.87
C ALA A 104 -9.64 -11.86 10.79
N ALA A 105 -10.50 -12.22 9.84
CA ALA A 105 -11.01 -11.31 8.82
C ALA A 105 -11.90 -10.19 9.43
N TYR A 106 -12.77 -10.52 10.39
CA TYR A 106 -13.58 -9.52 11.10
C TYR A 106 -12.72 -8.55 11.92
N GLU A 107 -11.68 -9.04 12.61
CA GLU A 107 -10.74 -8.20 13.35
C GLU A 107 -9.96 -7.28 12.40
N CYS A 108 -9.51 -7.81 11.26
CA CYS A 108 -8.83 -7.05 10.21
C CYS A 108 -9.73 -5.92 9.68
N ILE A 109 -10.98 -6.21 9.30
CA ILE A 109 -11.95 -5.20 8.85
C ILE A 109 -12.11 -4.10 9.88
N ASN A 110 -12.29 -4.43 11.15
CA ASN A 110 -12.48 -3.45 12.21
C ASN A 110 -11.26 -2.56 12.41
N THR A 111 -10.06 -3.17 12.38
CA THR A 111 -8.79 -2.46 12.52
C THR A 111 -8.59 -1.49 11.36
N LEU A 112 -8.70 -1.97 10.11
CA LEU A 112 -8.54 -1.16 8.91
C LEU A 112 -9.63 -0.09 8.78
N SER A 113 -10.87 -0.37 9.17
CA SER A 113 -11.96 0.61 9.17
C SER A 113 -11.74 1.73 10.21
N SER A 114 -11.14 1.40 11.36
CA SER A 114 -10.76 2.40 12.36
C SER A 114 -9.64 3.31 11.85
N GLU A 115 -8.67 2.73 11.15
CA GLU A 115 -7.56 3.42 10.52
C GLU A 115 -8.03 4.33 9.39
N LEU A 116 -8.88 3.83 8.49
CA LEU A 116 -9.52 4.60 7.43
C LEU A 116 -10.32 5.78 7.99
N ARG A 117 -11.04 5.58 9.11
CA ARG A 117 -11.73 6.66 9.81
C ARG A 117 -10.77 7.70 10.38
N SER A 118 -9.57 7.31 10.81
CA SER A 118 -8.54 8.27 11.24
C SER A 118 -7.96 9.05 10.06
N LEU A 119 -7.67 8.37 8.95
CA LEU A 119 -7.16 8.96 7.71
C LEU A 119 -8.17 9.91 7.07
N SER A 120 -9.47 9.62 7.15
CA SER A 120 -10.54 10.49 6.63
C SER A 120 -10.54 11.91 7.22
N LYS A 121 -9.91 12.11 8.39
CA LYS A 121 -9.78 13.42 9.05
C LYS A 121 -8.48 14.13 8.71
N ALA A 122 -7.52 13.41 8.13
CA ALA A 122 -6.21 13.93 7.77
C ALA A 122 -6.21 14.47 6.33
N LYS A 123 -5.20 15.26 5.99
CA LYS A 123 -4.96 15.65 4.60
C LYS A 123 -4.35 14.48 3.84
N ILE A 124 -4.89 14.18 2.67
CA ILE A 124 -4.42 13.12 1.79
C ILE A 124 -4.26 13.74 0.41
N ALA A 125 -3.10 13.58 -0.20
CA ALA A 125 -2.84 14.05 -1.55
C ALA A 125 -1.83 13.11 -2.22
N ASP A 126 -2.07 12.77 -3.47
CA ASP A 126 -1.08 12.07 -4.29
C ASP A 126 -0.03 13.10 -4.76
N LEU A 127 1.19 12.95 -4.26
CA LEU A 127 2.33 13.79 -4.66
C LEU A 127 3.43 12.96 -5.32
N SER A 128 3.12 11.75 -5.79
CA SER A 128 4.08 10.81 -6.36
C SER A 128 4.82 11.33 -7.60
N GLU A 129 4.25 12.33 -8.29
CA GLU A 129 4.88 13.01 -9.42
C GLU A 129 6.01 13.98 -9.02
N TYR A 130 6.15 14.30 -7.72
CA TYR A 130 7.11 15.27 -7.22
C TYR A 130 8.13 14.63 -6.30
N THR A 131 9.42 14.92 -6.49
CA THR A 131 10.43 14.58 -5.49
C THR A 131 10.33 15.51 -4.28
N ASN A 132 10.92 15.11 -3.15
CA ASN A 132 10.97 15.95 -1.95
C ASN A 132 11.59 17.34 -2.23
N THR A 133 12.63 17.38 -3.06
CA THR A 133 13.27 18.62 -3.49
C THR A 133 12.32 19.45 -4.37
N ASP A 134 11.55 18.83 -5.28
CA ASP A 134 10.54 19.51 -6.10
C ASP A 134 9.42 20.12 -5.25
N LEU A 135 8.92 19.39 -4.26
CA LEU A 135 7.88 19.88 -3.35
C LEU A 135 8.33 21.12 -2.59
N ARG A 136 9.57 21.12 -2.09
CA ARG A 136 10.15 22.29 -1.41
C ARG A 136 10.35 23.47 -2.35
N LEU A 137 10.82 23.23 -3.57
CA LEU A 137 10.98 24.29 -4.57
C LEU A 137 9.63 24.87 -5.02
N LYS A 138 8.61 24.03 -5.20
CA LYS A 138 7.29 24.44 -5.71
C LYS A 138 6.43 25.10 -4.63
N TYR A 139 6.36 24.51 -3.44
CA TYR A 139 5.45 24.92 -2.37
C TYR A 139 6.15 25.60 -1.18
N GLY A 140 7.47 25.60 -1.16
CA GLY A 140 8.28 26.16 -0.08
C GLY A 140 8.60 25.16 1.02
N THR A 141 9.77 25.31 1.64
CA THR A 141 10.22 24.49 2.78
C THR A 141 9.22 24.49 3.95
N PRO A 142 8.56 25.61 4.30
CA PRO A 142 7.60 25.62 5.42
C PRO A 142 6.36 24.75 5.22
N ASN A 143 5.98 24.44 3.97
CA ASN A 143 4.82 23.60 3.66
C ASN A 143 5.19 22.12 3.48
N PHE A 144 6.49 21.82 3.33
CA PHE A 144 6.99 20.49 3.02
C PHE A 144 6.52 19.42 4.02
N THR A 145 6.58 19.69 5.32
CA THR A 145 6.17 18.72 6.34
C THR A 145 4.70 18.32 6.20
N MET A 146 3.82 19.29 5.94
CA MET A 146 2.39 19.03 5.75
C MET A 146 2.15 18.20 4.49
N LEU A 147 2.83 18.54 3.40
CA LEU A 147 2.68 17.85 2.11
C LEU A 147 3.24 16.43 2.17
N SER A 148 4.42 16.25 2.75
CA SER A 148 5.03 14.92 2.95
C SER A 148 4.18 14.04 3.88
N THR A 149 3.53 14.63 4.89
CA THR A 149 2.55 13.91 5.71
C THR A 149 1.33 13.50 4.89
N ALA A 150 0.82 14.39 4.04
CA ALA A 150 -0.34 14.09 3.19
C ALA A 150 -0.05 12.98 2.16
N ASP A 151 1.16 12.95 1.60
CA ASP A 151 1.65 11.89 0.71
C ASP A 151 1.84 10.56 1.45
N THR A 152 2.36 10.61 2.69
CA THR A 152 2.45 9.42 3.56
C THR A 152 1.05 8.84 3.84
N ASN A 153 0.07 9.71 4.12
CA ASN A 153 -1.31 9.30 4.33
C ASN A 153 -1.92 8.67 3.06
N TYR A 154 -1.60 9.20 1.88
CA TYR A 154 -2.02 8.62 0.61
C TYR A 154 -1.41 7.24 0.37
N THR A 155 -0.11 7.08 0.60
CA THR A 155 0.56 5.77 0.50
C THR A 155 -0.08 4.75 1.44
N ARG A 156 -0.39 5.16 2.67
CA ARG A 156 -1.08 4.32 3.66
C ARG A 156 -2.48 3.91 3.18
N LEU A 157 -3.23 4.84 2.59
CA LEU A 157 -4.53 4.57 1.98
C LEU A 157 -4.42 3.52 0.86
N VAL A 158 -3.50 3.72 -0.10
CA VAL A 158 -3.27 2.80 -1.23
C VAL A 158 -2.91 1.39 -0.77
N GLN A 159 -2.12 1.27 0.31
CA GLN A 159 -1.71 -0.03 0.87
C GLN A 159 -2.85 -0.72 1.62
N MET A 160 -3.63 0.03 2.38
CA MET A 160 -4.74 -0.50 3.20
C MET A 160 -5.93 -0.95 2.34
N MET A 161 -6.25 -0.22 1.25
CA MET A 161 -7.44 -0.48 0.43
C MET A 161 -7.57 -1.94 -0.06
N PRO A 162 -6.56 -2.56 -0.70
CA PRO A 162 -6.71 -3.95 -1.15
C PRO A 162 -6.87 -4.94 0.01
N ALA A 163 -6.20 -4.72 1.15
CA ALA A 163 -6.37 -5.59 2.32
C ALA A 163 -7.81 -5.50 2.88
N LEU A 164 -8.36 -4.28 2.97
CA LEU A 164 -9.74 -4.08 3.43
C LEU A 164 -10.75 -4.72 2.46
N VAL A 165 -10.56 -4.54 1.15
CA VAL A 165 -11.43 -5.15 0.14
C VAL A 165 -11.37 -6.68 0.18
N SER A 166 -10.18 -7.27 0.33
CA SER A 166 -10.02 -8.72 0.48
C SER A 166 -10.78 -9.25 1.69
N SER A 167 -10.58 -8.65 2.87
CA SER A 167 -11.29 -9.10 4.07
C SER A 167 -12.80 -8.91 3.99
N LEU A 168 -13.29 -7.83 3.34
CA LEU A 168 -14.73 -7.66 3.11
C LEU A 168 -15.31 -8.73 2.16
N ARG A 169 -14.54 -9.18 1.16
CA ARG A 169 -14.96 -10.27 0.28
C ARG A 169 -14.98 -11.61 1.00
N GLU A 170 -14.02 -11.87 1.88
CA GLU A 170 -13.98 -13.08 2.73
C GLU A 170 -15.21 -13.17 3.64
N VAL A 171 -15.65 -12.05 4.21
CA VAL A 171 -16.87 -11.98 5.04
C VAL A 171 -18.17 -11.95 4.20
N GLY A 172 -18.08 -11.90 2.87
CA GLY A 172 -19.23 -11.88 1.97
C GLY A 172 -19.92 -10.51 1.82
N MET A 173 -19.33 -9.43 2.36
CA MET A 173 -19.83 -8.06 2.28
C MET A 173 -19.51 -7.38 0.94
N ASN A 174 -19.87 -8.04 -0.17
CA ASN A 174 -19.50 -7.63 -1.53
C ASN A 174 -19.97 -6.20 -1.88
N ALA A 175 -21.14 -5.78 -1.41
CA ALA A 175 -21.66 -4.44 -1.68
C ALA A 175 -20.84 -3.31 -1.01
N GLU A 176 -20.15 -3.58 0.09
CA GLU A 176 -19.22 -2.61 0.71
C GLU A 176 -17.86 -2.64 0.01
N ALA A 177 -17.39 -3.83 -0.36
CA ALA A 177 -16.18 -4.01 -1.15
C ALA A 177 -16.24 -3.27 -2.51
N ASP A 178 -17.35 -3.41 -3.24
CA ASP A 178 -17.52 -2.77 -4.54
C ASP A 178 -17.57 -1.24 -4.44
N ARG A 179 -18.22 -0.70 -3.41
CA ARG A 179 -18.23 0.75 -3.15
C ARG A 179 -16.83 1.31 -2.85
N LEU A 180 -15.99 0.55 -2.13
CA LEU A 180 -14.60 0.93 -1.89
C LEU A 180 -13.77 0.87 -3.19
N LEU A 181 -14.02 -0.13 -4.03
CA LEU A 181 -13.37 -0.24 -5.33
C LEU A 181 -13.73 0.93 -6.26
N ASP A 182 -15.01 1.31 -6.32
CA ASP A 182 -15.47 2.46 -7.11
C ASP A 182 -14.81 3.76 -6.64
N PHE A 183 -14.69 3.96 -5.31
CA PHE A 183 -13.96 5.11 -4.76
C PHE A 183 -12.46 5.10 -5.15
N CYS A 184 -11.84 3.92 -5.19
CA CYS A 184 -10.45 3.80 -5.63
C CYS A 184 -10.29 4.19 -7.10
N ASP A 185 -11.21 3.75 -7.97
CA ASP A 185 -11.23 4.09 -9.39
C ASP A 185 -11.40 5.62 -9.59
N GLU A 186 -12.32 6.24 -8.86
CA GLU A 186 -12.56 7.70 -8.92
C GLU A 186 -11.35 8.54 -8.50
N ASN A 187 -10.59 8.08 -7.51
CA ASN A 187 -9.43 8.80 -6.97
C ASN A 187 -8.09 8.30 -7.53
N SER A 188 -8.11 7.48 -8.59
CA SER A 188 -6.92 6.90 -9.22
C SER A 188 -6.02 6.11 -8.25
N ILE A 189 -6.59 5.59 -7.15
CA ILE A 189 -5.91 4.75 -6.16
C ILE A 189 -5.66 3.39 -6.80
N THR A 190 -4.56 3.30 -7.54
CA THR A 190 -4.27 2.13 -8.38
C THR A 190 -3.25 1.24 -7.69
N SER A 191 -3.66 0.04 -7.31
CA SER A 191 -2.73 -1.02 -6.90
C SER A 191 -2.90 -2.23 -7.81
N GLY A 192 -1.80 -2.90 -8.18
CA GLY A 192 -1.87 -4.15 -8.93
C GLY A 192 -2.75 -5.21 -8.24
N LYS A 193 -2.82 -5.16 -6.89
CA LYS A 193 -3.71 -6.00 -6.08
C LYS A 193 -5.19 -5.65 -6.27
N ILE A 194 -5.54 -4.35 -6.30
CA ILE A 194 -6.92 -3.87 -6.47
C ILE A 194 -7.50 -4.36 -7.80
N ARG A 195 -6.71 -4.34 -8.89
CA ARG A 195 -7.16 -4.81 -10.21
C ARG A 195 -7.52 -6.30 -10.25
N ASN A 196 -6.87 -7.11 -9.42
CA ASN A 196 -7.13 -8.55 -9.32
C ASN A 196 -8.31 -8.87 -8.39
N LEU A 197 -8.83 -7.89 -7.66
CA LEU A 197 -9.95 -8.02 -6.70
C LEU A 197 -11.29 -7.57 -7.31
N ARG A 198 -11.34 -7.27 -8.60
CA ARG A 198 -12.57 -7.01 -9.35
C ARG A 198 -13.10 -8.30 -9.98
#